data_AF-A0A5P9FBA1-F1
#
_entry.id   AF-A0A5P9FBA1-F1
#
_cell.length_a   1.000
_cell.length_b   1.000
_cell.length_c   1.000
_cell.angle_alpha   90.00
_cell.angle_beta   90.00
_cell.angle_gamma   90.00
#
_symmetry.space_group_name_H-M   'P 1'
#
loop_
_entity.id
_entity.type
_entity.pdbx_description
1 polymer ?
#
loop_
_entity_poly.entity_id
_entity_poly.type
_entity_poly.pdbx_seq_one_letter_code
_entity_poly.pdbx_strand_id
1 'polypeptide(L)'
;MADKKTIFVAFAIEDKACRDLLKGQSLQTDSPFEYVDMSVKEPYDTGWKDRVRTRIKRSDGVIVLASKNSLTSTGQKWEIACAKEEKVPLRGFWCYKDDRTDLVGVNTKVWTWDNVAAFIDSL
;
A
#
# COMPACT_ATOMS: atom_id res chain seq x y z
N MET A 1 1.81 -22.16 12.69
CA MET A 1 2.27 -20.77 12.50
C MET A 1 1.33 -20.20 11.47
N ALA A 2 0.57 -19.13 11.78
CA ALA A 2 -0.30 -18.53 10.78
C ALA A 2 0.57 -18.02 9.63
N ASP A 3 0.30 -18.45 8.41
CA ASP A 3 1.00 -17.98 7.22
C ASP A 3 0.86 -16.45 7.16
N LYS A 4 2.00 -15.75 7.16
CA LYS A 4 1.98 -14.29 7.17
C LYS A 4 1.46 -13.79 5.83
N LYS A 5 0.51 -12.85 5.87
CA LYS A 5 -0.08 -12.26 4.66
C LYS A 5 0.93 -11.35 3.96
N THR A 6 1.02 -11.44 2.65
CA THR A 6 1.86 -10.60 1.80
C THR A 6 1.12 -9.33 1.41
N ILE A 7 1.62 -8.18 1.82
CA ILE A 7 0.95 -6.89 1.57
C ILE A 7 1.79 -6.00 0.66
N PHE A 8 1.18 -5.57 -0.45
CA PHE A 8 1.74 -4.55 -1.33
C PHE A 8 1.39 -3.17 -0.81
N VAL A 9 2.33 -2.21 -0.89
CA VAL A 9 2.08 -0.86 -0.41
C VAL A 9 2.32 0.17 -1.51
N ALA A 10 1.27 0.93 -1.79
CA ALA A 10 1.24 1.98 -2.79
C ALA A 10 1.33 3.35 -2.11
N PHE A 11 2.36 4.13 -2.43
CA PHE A 11 2.61 5.44 -1.82
C PHE A 11 3.28 6.40 -2.82
N ALA A 12 3.16 7.71 -2.58
CA ALA A 12 3.93 8.71 -3.34
C ALA A 12 5.38 8.75 -2.84
N ILE A 13 6.36 8.98 -3.71
CA ILE A 13 7.79 8.94 -3.32
C ILE A 13 8.13 9.97 -2.23
N GLU A 14 7.40 11.08 -2.21
CA GLU A 14 7.45 12.12 -1.18
C GLU A 14 7.06 11.61 0.22
N ASP A 15 6.23 10.55 0.31
CA ASP A 15 5.76 9.95 1.56
C ASP A 15 6.59 8.74 2.01
N LYS A 16 7.83 8.63 1.51
CA LYS A 16 8.76 7.56 1.87
C LYS A 16 8.93 7.40 3.39
N ALA A 17 8.91 8.49 4.15
CA ALA A 17 9.02 8.44 5.61
C ALA A 17 7.86 7.64 6.23
N CYS A 18 6.63 7.81 5.74
CA CYS A 18 5.47 7.06 6.21
C CYS A 18 5.57 5.58 5.85
N ARG A 19 6.05 5.27 4.65
CA ARG A 19 6.38 3.89 4.26
C ARG A 19 7.41 3.27 5.19
N ASP A 20 8.48 3.99 5.53
CA ASP A 20 9.53 3.47 6.41
C ASP A 20 9.00 3.19 7.82
N LEU A 21 8.11 4.03 8.33
CA LEU A 21 7.40 3.81 9.59
C LEU A 21 6.49 2.56 9.54
N LEU A 22 5.70 2.40 8.47
CA LEU A 22 4.84 1.21 8.29
C LEU A 22 5.67 -0.07 8.16
N LYS A 23 6.80 -0.01 7.45
CA LYS A 23 7.75 -1.11 7.38
C LYS A 23 8.33 -1.42 8.77
N GLY A 24 8.73 -0.41 9.53
CA GLY A 24 9.21 -0.58 10.91
C GLY A 24 8.18 -1.29 11.81
N GLN A 25 6.90 -0.97 11.63
CA GLN A 25 5.81 -1.64 12.34
C GLN A 25 5.73 -3.14 11.99
N SER A 26 5.83 -3.50 10.70
CA SER A 26 5.79 -4.90 10.26
C SER A 26 6.95 -5.78 10.75
N LEU A 27 8.07 -5.16 11.16
CA LEU A 27 9.24 -5.87 11.71
C LEU A 27 9.08 -6.24 13.20
N GLN A 28 8.00 -5.79 13.85
CA GLN A 28 7.65 -6.21 15.20
C GLN A 28 7.13 -7.65 15.19
N THR A 29 7.55 -8.45 16.19
CA THR A 29 7.47 -9.92 16.21
C THR A 29 6.04 -10.49 16.21
N ASP A 30 5.04 -9.65 16.49
CA ASP A 30 3.61 -10.00 16.56
C ASP A 30 2.81 -9.44 15.36
N SER A 31 3.49 -9.05 14.28
CA SER A 31 2.80 -8.54 13.10
C SER A 31 2.20 -9.68 12.27
N PRO A 32 0.90 -9.66 11.96
CA PRO A 32 0.22 -10.73 11.21
C PRO A 32 0.55 -10.75 9.71
N PHE A 33 1.44 -9.88 9.23
CA PHE A 33 1.75 -9.71 7.81
C PHE A 33 3.23 -9.43 7.55
N GLU A 34 3.68 -9.79 6.34
CA GLU A 34 4.96 -9.38 5.77
C GLU A 34 4.75 -8.31 4.70
N TYR A 35 5.57 -7.29 4.79
CA TYR A 35 5.54 -6.16 3.89
C TYR A 35 6.41 -6.45 2.66
N VAL A 36 5.84 -6.35 1.45
CA VAL A 36 6.63 -6.34 0.21
C VAL A 36 6.71 -4.92 -0.32
N ASP A 37 7.88 -4.30 -0.15
CA ASP A 37 8.17 -3.00 -0.75
C ASP A 37 8.76 -3.15 -2.13
N MET A 38 8.06 -2.61 -3.11
CA MET A 38 8.64 -2.42 -4.42
C MET A 38 8.39 -0.98 -4.88
N SER A 39 8.98 -0.04 -4.14
CA SER A 39 9.24 1.29 -4.68
C SER A 39 10.00 1.13 -5.99
N VAL A 40 9.32 1.27 -7.13
CA VAL A 40 9.97 1.28 -8.44
C VAL A 40 10.79 2.55 -8.50
N LYS A 41 12.12 2.40 -8.39
CA LYS A 41 13.03 3.55 -8.36
C LYS A 41 13.16 4.24 -9.73
N GLU A 42 12.77 3.60 -10.83
CA GLU A 42 12.92 4.19 -12.16
C GLU A 42 11.74 3.86 -13.11
N PRO A 43 10.86 4.83 -13.43
CA PRO A 43 9.77 4.66 -14.40
C PRO A 43 10.24 4.50 -15.85
N TYR A 44 11.56 4.50 -16.10
CA TYR A 44 12.19 4.41 -17.43
C TYR A 44 12.45 2.96 -17.89
N ASP A 45 12.23 1.94 -17.05
CA ASP A 45 12.41 0.53 -17.43
C ASP A 45 11.16 0.04 -18.18
N THR A 46 11.22 -0.09 -19.51
CA THR A 46 10.15 -0.68 -20.32
C THR A 46 9.85 -2.10 -19.82
N GLY A 47 8.79 -2.24 -19.01
CA GLY A 47 8.40 -3.49 -18.32
C GLY A 47 8.16 -3.35 -16.82
N TRP A 48 8.37 -2.15 -16.24
CA TRP A 48 8.12 -1.93 -14.82
C TRP A 48 6.65 -2.19 -14.43
N LYS A 49 5.70 -1.83 -15.29
CA LYS A 49 4.25 -2.06 -15.09
C LYS A 49 3.91 -3.54 -14.97
N ASP A 50 4.40 -4.39 -15.87
CA ASP A 50 4.15 -5.84 -15.82
C ASP A 50 4.73 -6.49 -14.56
N ARG A 51 5.91 -6.04 -14.12
CA ARG A 51 6.53 -6.48 -12.87
C ARG A 51 5.70 -6.08 -11.64
N VAL A 52 5.21 -4.84 -11.59
CA VAL A 52 4.38 -4.37 -10.48
C VAL A 52 3.02 -5.09 -10.48
N ARG A 53 2.39 -5.23 -11.64
CA ARG A 53 1.13 -5.99 -11.80
C ARG A 53 1.24 -7.41 -11.27
N THR A 54 2.30 -8.13 -11.67
CA THR A 54 2.55 -9.51 -11.22
C THR A 54 2.66 -9.61 -9.71
N ARG A 55 3.20 -8.59 -9.05
CA ARG A 55 3.36 -8.57 -7.58
C ARG A 55 2.09 -8.18 -6.86
N ILE A 56 1.37 -7.18 -7.34
CA ILE A 56 0.04 -6.84 -6.84
C ILE A 56 -0.83 -8.10 -6.85
N LYS A 57 -0.84 -8.84 -7.96
CA LYS A 57 -1.58 -10.10 -8.11
C LYS A 57 -1.14 -11.22 -7.16
N ARG A 58 0.13 -11.24 -6.75
CA ARG A 58 0.68 -12.24 -5.80
C ARG A 58 0.53 -11.81 -4.35
N SER A 59 0.07 -10.59 -4.09
CA SER A 59 -0.13 -10.08 -2.74
C SER A 59 -1.55 -10.42 -2.28
N ASP A 60 -1.69 -10.73 -1.00
CA ASP A 60 -2.99 -10.99 -0.38
C ASP A 60 -3.82 -9.70 -0.27
N GLY A 61 -3.16 -8.55 -0.19
CA GLY A 61 -3.83 -7.24 -0.17
C GLY A 61 -2.91 -6.07 -0.49
N VAL A 62 -3.51 -4.90 -0.68
CA VAL A 62 -2.84 -3.63 -1.02
C VAL A 62 -3.18 -2.57 0.03
N ILE A 63 -2.15 -1.98 0.64
CA ILE A 63 -2.26 -0.80 1.49
C ILE A 63 -1.89 0.44 0.69
N VAL A 64 -2.75 1.46 0.70
CA VAL A 64 -2.50 2.74 0.06
C VAL A 64 -2.20 3.77 1.15
N LEU A 65 -0.99 4.35 1.15
CA LEU A 65 -0.69 5.49 2.00
C LEU A 65 -1.21 6.75 1.31
N ALA A 66 -2.31 7.28 1.82
CA ALA A 66 -3.00 8.42 1.26
C ALA A 66 -2.45 9.72 1.84
N SER A 67 -2.04 10.63 0.96
CA SER A 67 -1.66 11.99 1.28
C SER A 67 -2.02 12.96 0.16
N LYS A 68 -1.79 14.25 0.36
CA LYS A 68 -1.85 15.27 -0.72
C LYS A 68 -0.95 14.93 -1.90
N ASN A 69 0.22 14.32 -1.66
CA ASN A 69 1.16 13.92 -2.72
C ASN A 69 0.61 12.78 -3.59
N SER A 70 -0.33 11.99 -3.06
CA SER A 70 -1.03 10.96 -3.82
C SER A 70 -1.86 11.51 -4.98
N LEU A 71 -2.30 12.77 -4.91
CA LEU A 71 -3.07 13.40 -5.99
C LEU A 71 -2.23 13.67 -7.23
N THR A 72 -0.91 13.80 -7.09
CA THR A 72 0.03 14.06 -8.20
C THR A 72 0.84 12.83 -8.59
N SER A 73 0.91 11.80 -7.73
CA SER A 73 1.64 10.56 -8.00
C SER A 73 0.96 9.70 -9.08
N THR A 74 1.54 9.71 -10.29
CA THR A 74 1.07 8.87 -11.41
C THR A 74 1.34 7.38 -11.17
N GLY A 75 2.44 7.05 -10.50
CA GLY A 75 2.78 5.67 -10.12
C GLY A 75 1.74 5.09 -9.16
N GLN A 76 1.45 5.79 -8.07
CA GLN A 76 0.47 5.34 -7.07
C GLN A 76 -0.93 5.20 -7.67
N LYS A 77 -1.36 6.14 -8.52
CA LYS A 77 -2.65 6.03 -9.23
C LYS A 77 -2.73 4.78 -10.10
N TRP A 78 -1.65 4.46 -10.81
CA TRP A 78 -1.60 3.27 -11.64
C TRP A 78 -1.64 1.99 -10.80
N GLU A 79 -0.94 1.94 -9.67
CA GLU A 79 -0.97 0.80 -8.73
C GLU A 79 -2.37 0.57 -8.16
N ILE A 80 -3.07 1.63 -7.74
CA ILE A 80 -4.45 1.56 -7.24
C ILE A 80 -5.39 1.04 -8.33
N ALA A 81 -5.26 1.54 -9.56
CA ALA A 81 -6.05 1.07 -10.69
C ALA A 81 -5.79 -0.42 -10.97
N CYS A 82 -4.52 -0.82 -11.01
CA CYS A 82 -4.11 -2.20 -11.23
C CYS A 82 -4.65 -3.14 -10.14
N ALA A 83 -4.60 -2.75 -8.87
CA ALA A 83 -5.17 -3.54 -7.78
C ALA A 83 -6.69 -3.76 -7.95
N LYS A 84 -7.43 -2.72 -8.37
CA LYS A 84 -8.86 -2.82 -8.67
C LYS A 84 -9.13 -3.75 -9.86
N GLU A 85 -8.34 -3.63 -10.93
CA GLU A 85 -8.46 -4.48 -12.12
C GLU A 85 -8.19 -5.96 -11.81
N GLU A 86 -7.15 -6.24 -11.02
CA GLU A 86 -6.81 -7.59 -10.57
C GLU A 86 -7.70 -8.09 -9.42
N LYS A 87 -8.65 -7.27 -8.94
CA LYS A 87 -9.57 -7.56 -7.82
C LYS A 87 -8.85 -7.92 -6.52
N VAL A 88 -7.66 -7.36 -6.32
CA VAL A 88 -6.91 -7.52 -5.08
C VAL A 88 -7.52 -6.58 -4.03
N PRO A 89 -7.83 -7.08 -2.81
CA PRO A 89 -8.37 -6.23 -1.74
C PRO A 89 -7.45 -5.06 -1.46
N LEU A 90 -8.00 -3.84 -1.38
CA LEU A 90 -7.22 -2.64 -1.15
C LEU A 90 -7.84 -1.77 -0.04
N ARG A 91 -6.98 -1.15 0.77
CA ARG A 91 -7.38 -0.23 1.84
C ARG A 91 -6.46 0.99 1.89
N GLY A 92 -7.03 2.18 1.99
CA GLY A 92 -6.28 3.40 2.20
C GLY A 92 -6.09 3.72 3.67
N PHE A 93 -4.96 4.34 3.99
CA PHE A 93 -4.68 4.91 5.31
C PHE A 93 -4.06 6.30 5.15
N TRP A 94 -4.60 7.30 5.85
CA TRP A 94 -3.97 8.63 5.88
C TRP A 94 -2.65 8.56 6.62
N CYS A 95 -1.58 8.91 5.94
CA CYS A 95 -0.24 8.78 6.50
C CYS A 95 0.15 9.95 7.43
N TYR A 96 -0.53 11.10 7.31
CA TYR A 96 -0.36 12.25 8.18
C TYR A 96 -1.65 12.54 8.98
N LYS A 97 -1.49 13.04 10.21
CA LYS A 97 -2.61 13.29 11.13
C LYS A 97 -3.61 14.32 10.60
N ASP A 98 -3.10 15.40 10.03
CA ASP A 98 -3.89 16.55 9.54
C ASP A 98 -4.23 16.43 8.04
N ASP A 99 -3.95 15.28 7.43
CA ASP A 99 -4.28 15.00 6.04
C ASP A 99 -5.54 14.11 5.98
N ARG A 100 -6.50 14.56 5.17
CA ARG A 100 -7.75 13.84 4.87
C ARG A 100 -8.00 13.78 3.37
N THR A 101 -6.92 13.78 2.59
CA THR A 101 -6.99 13.65 1.14
C THR A 101 -7.77 12.40 0.77
N ASP A 102 -8.81 12.60 -0.03
CA ASP A 102 -9.65 11.52 -0.54
C ASP A 102 -9.10 11.03 -1.87
N LEU A 103 -8.96 9.70 -1.98
CA LEU A 103 -8.51 9.04 -3.20
C LEU A 103 -9.70 8.31 -3.81
N VAL A 104 -10.07 8.71 -5.02
CA VAL A 104 -11.27 8.21 -5.68
C VAL A 104 -11.28 6.68 -5.76
N GLY A 105 -12.30 6.08 -5.14
CA GLY A 105 -12.50 4.65 -5.09
C GLY A 105 -11.49 3.90 -4.20
N VAL A 106 -10.83 4.58 -3.27
CA VAL A 106 -10.05 3.96 -2.20
C VAL A 106 -10.75 4.26 -0.88
N ASN A 107 -11.21 3.22 -0.18
CA ASN A 107 -11.76 3.41 1.16
C ASN A 107 -10.61 3.73 2.12
N THR A 108 -10.50 4.98 2.56
CA THR A 108 -9.40 5.46 3.39
C THR A 108 -9.82 5.57 4.84
N LYS A 109 -8.99 5.04 5.75
CA LYS A 109 -9.20 5.09 7.21
C LYS A 109 -8.05 5.82 7.90
N VAL A 110 -8.25 6.16 9.16
CA VAL A 110 -7.18 6.67 10.02
C VAL A 110 -6.13 5.57 10.23
N TRP A 111 -4.85 5.93 10.09
CA TRP A 111 -3.76 5.00 10.36
C TRP A 111 -3.63 4.74 11.87
N THR A 112 -4.26 3.66 12.30
CA THR A 112 -4.11 3.07 13.64
C THR A 112 -3.80 1.58 13.49
N TRP A 113 -3.21 0.99 14.53
CA TRP A 113 -2.94 -0.45 14.51
C TRP A 113 -4.21 -1.27 14.31
N ASP A 114 -5.28 -0.96 15.03
CA ASP A 114 -6.55 -1.70 14.95
C ASP A 114 -7.13 -1.70 13.53
N ASN A 115 -7.03 -0.58 12.81
CA ASN A 115 -7.52 -0.51 11.44
C ASN A 115 -6.63 -1.28 10.45
N VAL A 116 -5.32 -1.33 10.69
CA VAL A 116 -4.39 -2.12 9.88
C VAL A 116 -4.63 -3.60 10.14
N ALA A 117 -4.61 -4.03 11.40
CA ALA A 117 -4.87 -5.41 11.80
C ALA A 117 -6.21 -5.92 11.27
N ALA A 118 -7.29 -5.15 11.47
CA ALA A 118 -8.62 -5.51 10.95
C ALA A 118 -8.66 -5.62 9.42
N PHE A 119 -7.84 -4.88 8.69
CA PHE A 119 -7.71 -5.07 7.25
C PHE A 119 -6.98 -6.38 6.95
N ILE A 120 -5.83 -6.63 7.58
CA ILE A 120 -5.06 -7.86 7.37
C ILE A 120 -5.87 -9.12 7.70
N ASP A 121 -6.61 -9.12 8.80
CA ASP A 121 -7.46 -10.24 9.23
C ASP A 121 -8.64 -10.48 8.28
N SER A 122 -9.01 -9.48 7.46
CA SER A 122 -10.08 -9.59 6.46
C SER A 122 -9.62 -10.16 5.11
N LEU A 123 -8.31 -10.40 4.92
CA LEU A 123 -7.70 -10.95 3.71
C LEU A 123 -7.59 -12.47 3.75
#